data_AF-A0A8J6MEK5-F1
#
_entry.id   AF-A0A8J6MEK5-F1
#
_cell.length_a   1.000
_cell.length_b   1.000
_cell.length_c   1.000
_cell.angle_alpha   90.00
_cell.angle_beta   90.00
_cell.angle_gamma   90.00
#
_symmetry.space_group_name_H-M   'P 1'
#
loop_
_entity.id
_entity.type
_entity.pdbx_description
1 polymer ?
#
loop_
_entity_poly.entity_id
_entity_poly.type
_entity_poly.pdbx_seq_one_letter_code
_entity_poly.pdbx_strand_id
1 'polypeptide(L)'
;MRWLLAFLLLGLPGWAQEMPTVPGPDGSVLRLRLCPAPGAGDHPLALINHGAQPRPEIRVQLVPQPCEAEPVRWFNQRGYTVALPLRRGHGASTGDWVEGFGPCEDPDFLRVGRET
;
A
#
# COMPACT_ATOMS: atom_id res chain seq x y z
N MET A 1 -43.25 -1.57 -31.41
CA MET A 1 -43.00 -0.87 -30.13
C MET A 1 -41.89 -1.62 -29.38
N ARG A 2 -40.61 -1.27 -29.62
CA ARG A 2 -39.46 -1.94 -28.95
C ARG A 2 -39.25 -1.27 -27.60
N TRP A 3 -39.50 -1.99 -26.52
CA TRP A 3 -39.20 -1.56 -25.15
C TRP A 3 -37.68 -1.62 -24.96
N LEU A 4 -37.03 -0.46 -24.79
CA LEU A 4 -35.65 -0.36 -24.35
C LEU A 4 -35.63 -0.45 -22.82
N LEU A 5 -35.21 -1.61 -22.30
CA LEU A 5 -34.80 -1.78 -20.90
C LEU A 5 -33.51 -0.99 -20.68
N ALA A 6 -33.63 0.20 -20.09
CA ALA A 6 -32.48 0.94 -19.56
C ALA A 6 -32.05 0.29 -18.25
N PHE A 7 -31.00 -0.55 -18.30
CA PHE A 7 -30.28 -0.97 -17.11
C PHE A 7 -29.49 0.23 -16.57
N LEU A 8 -30.07 0.94 -15.60
CA LEU A 8 -29.32 1.85 -14.73
C LEU A 8 -28.40 1.00 -13.84
N LEU A 9 -27.21 0.71 -14.34
CA LEU A 9 -26.07 0.38 -13.49
C LEU A 9 -25.66 1.67 -12.77
N LEU A 10 -26.40 2.03 -11.72
CA LEU A 10 -25.84 2.86 -10.67
C LEU A 10 -24.71 2.02 -10.05
N GLY A 11 -23.51 2.17 -10.61
CA GLY A 11 -22.30 1.73 -9.95
C GLY A 11 -22.33 2.37 -8.58
N LEU A 12 -22.57 1.56 -7.54
CA LEU A 12 -22.21 1.94 -6.18
C LEU A 12 -20.76 2.44 -6.28
N PRO A 13 -20.37 3.53 -5.61
CA PRO A 13 -18.96 3.86 -5.50
C PRO A 13 -18.30 2.74 -4.71
N GLY A 14 -17.96 1.64 -5.40
CA GLY A 14 -16.96 0.71 -4.95
C GLY A 14 -15.76 1.59 -4.71
N TRP A 15 -15.28 1.59 -3.48
CA TRP A 15 -14.19 2.45 -3.04
C TRP A 15 -13.07 2.27 -4.05
N ALA A 16 -12.90 3.28 -4.91
CA ALA A 16 -11.98 3.15 -6.02
C ALA A 16 -10.60 3.11 -5.38
N GLN A 17 -10.04 1.90 -5.31
CA GLN A 17 -8.67 1.73 -4.91
C GLN A 17 -7.80 2.45 -5.94
N GLU A 18 -6.96 3.35 -5.48
CA GLU A 18 -6.01 4.03 -6.36
C GLU A 18 -4.63 3.42 -6.13
N MET A 19 -3.83 3.33 -7.19
CA MET A 19 -2.43 2.88 -7.09
C MET A 19 -1.44 3.95 -7.58
N PRO A 20 -1.42 5.14 -6.96
CA PRO A 20 -0.57 6.24 -7.41
C PRO A 20 0.91 5.97 -7.12
N THR A 21 1.73 6.87 -7.66
CA THR A 21 3.18 6.90 -7.43
C THR A 21 3.58 8.22 -6.76
N VAL A 22 4.55 8.16 -5.85
CA VAL A 22 5.10 9.32 -5.14
C VAL A 22 6.59 9.44 -5.45
N PRO A 23 7.08 10.61 -5.91
CA PRO A 23 8.51 10.82 -6.13
C PRO A 23 9.27 10.89 -4.81
N GLY A 24 10.44 10.25 -4.77
CA GLY A 24 11.41 10.31 -3.68
C GLY A 24 12.50 11.37 -3.93
N PRO A 25 13.16 11.85 -2.87
CA PRO A 25 14.18 12.90 -2.97
C PRO A 25 15.47 12.45 -3.68
N ASP A 26 15.68 11.14 -3.80
CA ASP A 26 16.80 10.47 -4.47
C ASP A 26 16.48 10.08 -5.93
N GLY A 27 15.36 10.57 -6.48
CA GLY A 27 14.87 10.19 -7.80
C GLY A 27 14.17 8.82 -7.84
N SER A 28 14.03 8.14 -6.69
CA SER A 28 13.18 6.96 -6.59
C SER A 28 11.70 7.32 -6.80
N VAL A 29 10.89 6.32 -7.11
CA VAL A 29 9.44 6.44 -7.27
C VAL A 29 8.80 5.35 -6.44
N LEU A 30 7.96 5.74 -5.48
CA LEU A 30 7.30 4.82 -4.58
C LEU A 30 5.89 4.52 -5.08
N ARG A 31 5.57 3.25 -5.28
CA ARG A 31 4.20 2.80 -5.53
C ARG A 31 3.44 2.79 -4.21
N LEU A 32 2.20 3.25 -4.17
CA LEU A 32 1.31 3.01 -3.04
C LEU A 32 -0.07 2.55 -3.49
N ARG A 33 -0.81 1.90 -2.59
CA ARG A 33 -2.28 1.85 -2.68
C ARG A 33 -2.87 2.90 -1.77
N LEU A 34 -3.87 3.63 -2.26
CA LEU A 34 -4.69 4.54 -1.48
C LEU A 34 -6.10 3.96 -1.36
N CYS A 35 -6.60 3.90 -0.14
CA CYS A 35 -7.94 3.43 0.23
C CYS A 35 -8.70 4.60 0.86
N PRO A 36 -9.49 5.34 0.06
CA PRO A 36 -10.20 6.53 0.54
C PRO A 36 -11.18 6.21 1.67
N ALA A 37 -11.26 7.07 2.67
CA ALA A 37 -12.30 6.99 3.69
C ALA A 37 -13.71 7.16 3.06
N PRO A 38 -14.74 6.54 3.64
CA PRO A 38 -16.11 6.82 3.23
C PRO A 38 -16.54 8.23 3.64
N GLY A 39 -17.35 8.88 2.80
CA GLY A 39 -17.88 10.22 3.06
C GLY A 39 -17.06 11.35 2.44
N ALA A 40 -17.69 12.51 2.29
CA ALA A 40 -17.06 13.70 1.74
C ALA A 40 -16.31 14.51 2.82
N GLY A 41 -15.28 15.23 2.41
CA GLY A 41 -14.50 16.12 3.28
C GLY A 41 -13.07 15.63 3.50
N ASP A 42 -12.36 16.34 4.36
CA ASP A 42 -11.00 16.00 4.75
C ASP A 42 -11.01 14.85 5.74
N HIS A 43 -10.16 13.86 5.49
CA HIS A 43 -10.02 12.67 6.31
C HIS A 43 -8.60 12.57 6.86
N PRO A 44 -8.41 12.13 8.12
CA PRO A 44 -7.09 11.80 8.61
C PRO A 44 -6.45 10.68 7.77
N LEU A 45 -5.14 10.75 7.57
CA LEU A 45 -4.38 9.74 6.83
C LEU A 45 -3.76 8.73 7.81
N ALA A 46 -4.07 7.45 7.60
CA ALA A 46 -3.31 6.35 8.19
C ALA A 46 -2.29 5.82 7.18
N LEU A 47 -1.00 5.89 7.50
CA LEU A 47 0.07 5.36 6.66
C LEU A 47 0.54 4.01 7.21
N ILE A 48 0.35 2.94 6.45
CA ILE A 48 0.70 1.58 6.86
C ILE A 48 1.79 1.04 5.93
N ASN A 49 3.01 0.96 6.45
CA ASN A 49 4.15 0.37 5.74
C ASN A 49 4.20 -1.15 5.91
N HIS A 50 4.71 -1.84 4.89
CA HIS A 50 5.13 -3.24 5.03
C HIS A 50 6.53 -3.36 5.67
N GLY A 51 6.86 -4.54 6.17
CA GLY A 51 8.21 -4.86 6.68
C GLY A 51 9.24 -5.04 5.56
N ALA A 52 10.52 -5.06 5.90
CA ALA A 52 11.59 -5.36 4.94
C ALA A 52 11.45 -6.81 4.43
N GLN A 53 11.73 -7.02 3.14
CA GLN A 53 11.85 -8.35 2.53
C GLN A 53 13.30 -8.57 2.06
N PRO A 54 14.08 -9.44 2.72
CA PRO A 54 15.48 -9.68 2.37
C PRO A 54 15.65 -10.41 1.04
N ARG A 55 14.71 -11.29 0.64
CA ARG A 55 14.86 -12.14 -0.54
C ARG A 55 14.50 -11.39 -1.81
N PRO A 56 15.45 -11.17 -2.74
CA PRO A 56 15.19 -10.43 -3.97
C PRO A 56 14.03 -11.00 -4.79
N GLU A 57 13.94 -12.33 -4.88
CA GLU A 57 12.93 -13.04 -5.65
C GLU A 57 11.50 -12.84 -5.11
N ILE A 58 11.33 -12.65 -3.80
CA ILE A 58 10.03 -12.31 -3.20
C ILE A 58 9.81 -10.80 -3.24
N ARG A 59 10.87 -10.03 -2.98
CA ARG A 59 10.82 -8.57 -2.90
C ARG A 59 10.24 -7.94 -4.16
N VAL A 60 10.63 -8.42 -5.35
CA VAL A 60 10.11 -7.90 -6.63
C VAL A 60 8.63 -8.22 -6.87
N GLN A 61 8.08 -9.19 -6.15
CA GLN A 61 6.69 -9.62 -6.27
C GLN A 61 5.75 -8.91 -5.29
N LEU A 62 6.29 -8.11 -4.35
CA LEU A 62 5.48 -7.44 -3.35
C LEU A 62 4.50 -6.45 -3.98
N VAL A 63 3.27 -6.50 -3.48
CA VAL A 63 2.20 -5.56 -3.81
C VAL A 63 1.61 -5.02 -2.50
N PRO A 64 1.11 -3.78 -2.47
CA PRO A 64 0.35 -3.29 -1.32
C PRO A 64 -0.82 -4.23 -1.00
N GLN A 65 -1.20 -4.33 0.28
CA GLN A 65 -2.39 -5.08 0.68
C GLN A 65 -3.66 -4.42 0.13
N PRO A 66 -4.71 -5.19 -0.21
CA PRO A 66 -5.96 -4.66 -0.75
C PRO A 66 -6.74 -3.86 0.32
N CYS A 67 -7.69 -3.01 -0.09
CA CYS A 67 -8.44 -2.18 0.87
C CYS A 67 -9.34 -3.00 1.79
N GLU A 68 -9.66 -4.22 1.39
CA GLU A 68 -10.44 -5.20 2.15
C GLU A 68 -9.61 -5.88 3.25
N ALA A 69 -8.29 -5.72 3.25
CA ALA A 69 -7.41 -6.25 4.28
C ALA A 69 -7.85 -5.72 5.65
N GLU A 70 -7.88 -6.62 6.64
CA GLU A 70 -8.35 -6.33 7.99
C GLU A 70 -7.77 -5.05 8.62
N PRO A 71 -6.44 -4.82 8.63
CA PRO A 71 -5.89 -3.60 9.21
C PRO A 71 -6.35 -2.35 8.46
N VAL A 72 -6.52 -2.43 7.14
CA VAL A 72 -6.99 -1.29 6.32
C VAL A 72 -8.44 -0.98 6.64
N ARG A 73 -9.32 -1.99 6.66
CA ARG A 73 -10.73 -1.80 6.99
C ARG A 73 -10.91 -1.23 8.39
N TRP A 74 -10.09 -1.63 9.35
CA TRP A 74 -10.19 -1.14 10.73
C TRP A 74 -10.09 0.38 10.80
N PHE A 75 -9.08 0.96 10.11
CA PHE A 75 -8.90 2.41 10.03
C PHE A 75 -9.95 3.06 9.13
N ASN A 76 -10.22 2.48 7.97
CA ASN A 76 -11.15 3.04 6.99
C ASN A 76 -12.57 3.19 7.55
N GLN A 77 -13.06 2.20 8.30
CA GLN A 77 -14.36 2.24 8.99
C GLN A 77 -14.44 3.31 10.09
N ARG A 78 -13.30 3.87 10.50
CA ARG A 78 -13.19 4.95 11.49
C ARG A 78 -12.96 6.32 10.84
N GLY A 79 -13.14 6.42 9.52
CA GLY A 79 -13.03 7.67 8.77
C GLY A 79 -11.60 8.03 8.37
N TYR A 80 -10.67 7.07 8.34
CA TYR A 80 -9.32 7.31 7.84
C TYR A 80 -9.20 6.97 6.36
N THR A 81 -8.56 7.84 5.60
CA THR A 81 -7.97 7.44 4.32
C THR A 81 -6.71 6.65 4.65
N VAL A 82 -6.52 5.50 4.02
CA VAL A 82 -5.38 4.61 4.33
C VAL A 82 -4.45 4.55 3.13
N ALA A 83 -3.16 4.84 3.34
CA ALA A 83 -2.12 4.68 2.34
C ALA A 83 -1.19 3.53 2.69
N LEU A 84 -0.91 2.68 1.69
CA LEU A 84 -0.03 1.52 1.79
C LEU A 84 1.09 1.65 0.75
N PRO A 85 2.15 2.41 1.03
CA PRO A 85 3.30 2.51 0.16
C PRO A 85 4.13 1.22 0.18
N LEU A 86 4.68 0.89 -0.98
CA LEU A 86 5.84 0.02 -1.11
C LEU A 86 7.09 0.86 -0.86
N ARG A 87 7.91 0.40 0.08
CA ARG A 87 9.20 1.00 0.40
C ARG A 87 10.12 0.93 -0.82
N ARG A 88 11.11 1.84 -0.90
CA ARG A 88 12.10 1.88 -1.99
C ARG A 88 12.71 0.50 -2.23
N GLY A 89 12.92 0.13 -3.49
CA GLY A 89 13.48 -1.17 -3.88
C GLY A 89 12.58 -2.38 -3.62
N HIS A 90 11.29 -2.20 -3.31
CA HIS A 90 10.31 -3.28 -3.15
C HIS A 90 9.21 -3.19 -4.22
N GLY A 91 8.83 -4.34 -4.77
CA GLY A 91 7.78 -4.49 -5.77
C GLY A 91 7.92 -3.50 -6.93
N ALA A 92 6.86 -2.75 -7.20
CA ALA A 92 6.83 -1.74 -8.26
C ALA A 92 7.43 -0.37 -7.87
N SER A 93 7.99 -0.22 -6.66
CA SER A 93 8.79 0.96 -6.30
C SER A 93 10.19 0.84 -6.88
N THR A 94 10.75 1.96 -7.35
CA THR A 94 12.11 2.02 -7.89
C THR A 94 13.14 2.35 -6.81
N GLY A 95 14.41 2.50 -7.21
CA GLY A 95 15.53 2.85 -6.35
C GLY A 95 16.14 1.66 -5.61
N ASP A 96 17.28 1.91 -4.98
CA ASP A 96 18.05 0.87 -4.30
C ASP A 96 17.35 0.36 -3.04
N TRP A 97 17.47 -0.95 -2.82
CA TRP A 97 17.07 -1.58 -1.56
C TRP A 97 18.11 -1.21 -0.49
N VAL A 98 17.70 -0.46 0.53
CA VAL A 98 18.59 0.10 1.56
C VAL A 98 18.12 -0.24 2.96
N GLU A 99 17.75 -1.50 3.16
CA GLU A 99 17.39 -2.02 4.47
C GLU A 99 18.65 -2.43 5.25
N GLY A 100 18.65 -2.15 6.55
CA GLY A 100 19.73 -2.53 7.46
C GLY A 100 19.21 -3.44 8.56
N PHE A 101 19.92 -4.55 8.80
CA PHE A 101 19.56 -5.60 9.76
C PHE A 101 20.60 -5.79 10.87
N GLY A 102 21.57 -4.89 10.91
CA GLY A 102 22.80 -4.94 11.66
C GLY A 102 23.07 -3.61 12.36
N PRO A 103 23.81 -3.58 13.48
CA PRO A 103 24.40 -2.40 14.09
C PRO A 103 23.97 -0.95 13.66
N CYS A 104 22.78 -0.36 13.98
CA CYS A 104 22.67 1.07 14.29
C CYS A 104 23.91 1.50 15.07
N GLU A 105 24.24 0.74 16.14
CA GLU A 105 25.62 0.56 16.63
C GLU A 105 25.85 -0.90 17.08
N ASP A 106 24.79 -1.62 17.50
CA ASP A 106 24.79 -3.10 17.53
C ASP A 106 23.39 -3.83 17.38
N PRO A 107 22.45 -3.49 16.47
CA PRO A 107 21.32 -4.33 16.09
C PRO A 107 21.73 -5.65 15.56
N ASP A 108 21.66 -6.57 16.48
CA ASP A 108 21.66 -7.94 16.16
C ASP A 108 20.22 -8.43 16.09
N PHE A 109 19.61 -8.17 14.95
CA PHE A 109 18.35 -8.82 14.68
C PHE A 109 18.56 -10.34 14.46
N LEU A 110 19.82 -10.88 14.49
CA LEU A 110 20.54 -12.23 14.44
C LEU A 110 19.92 -13.41 13.67
N ARG A 111 18.77 -13.09 13.23
CA ARG A 111 17.64 -13.87 13.62
C ARG A 111 16.51 -13.42 12.76
N VAL A 112 16.63 -12.28 12.02
CA VAL A 112 15.66 -11.23 11.63
C VAL A 112 14.34 -11.76 11.05
N GLY A 113 13.82 -12.81 11.63
CA GLY A 113 13.10 -13.84 10.91
C GLY A 113 13.89 -15.14 10.64
N ARG A 114 15.21 -15.22 10.34
CA ARG A 114 15.89 -16.45 9.84
C ARG A 114 15.20 -17.09 8.61
N GLU A 115 14.09 -16.50 8.18
CA GLU A 115 13.67 -16.18 6.85
C GLU A 115 13.84 -17.38 5.92
N THR A 116 12.80 -18.24 5.85
CA THR A 116 12.36 -18.94 4.61
C THR A 116 11.18 -18.26 3.95
#